data_AF-A0A932H526-F1
#
_entry.id   AF-A0A932H526-F1
#
_cell.length_a   1.000
_cell.length_b   1.000
_cell.length_c   1.000
_cell.angle_alpha   90.00
_cell.angle_beta   90.00
_cell.angle_gamma   90.00
#
_symmetry.space_group_name_H-M   'P 1'
#
loop_
_entity.id
_entity.type
_entity.pdbx_description
1 polymer ?
#
loop_
_entity_poly.entity_id
_entity_poly.type
_entity_poly.pdbx_seq_one_letter_code
_entity_poly.pdbx_strand_id
1 'polypeptide(L)' 'MHKFEYRILQASDLSENVLNELGKEGWELVCSTLSIVYGSCLVLKREKSE' A
#
# COMPACT_ATOMS: atom_id res chain seq x y z
N MET A 1 -19.64 10.40 3.02
CA MET A 1 -18.84 9.60 3.98
C MET A 1 -17.80 8.88 3.17
N HIS A 2 -16.52 9.22 3.35
CA HIS A 2 -15.43 8.69 2.50
C HIS A 2 -15.22 7.21 2.81
N LYS A 3 -15.22 6.36 1.78
CA LYS A 3 -14.90 4.93 1.90
C LYS A 3 -13.45 4.74 1.48
N PHE A 4 -12.70 4.00 2.29
CA PHE A 4 -11.30 3.67 1.98
C PHE A 4 -11.15 2.19 1.72
N GLU A 5 -10.26 1.86 0.81
CA GLU A 5 -9.72 0.52 0.63
C GLU A 5 -8.26 0.48 1.06
N TYR A 6 -7.83 -0.69 1.53
CA TYR A 6 -6.49 -0.90 2.08
C TYR A 6 -5.79 -2.05 1.35
N ARG A 7 -4.48 -1.90 1.17
CA ARG A 7 -3.61 -2.92 0.57
C ARG A 7 -2.34 -3.06 1.40
N ILE A 8 -1.89 -4.29 1.58
CA ILE A 8 -0.61 -4.61 2.23
C ILE A 8 0.35 -5.11 1.16
N LEU A 9 1.53 -4.51 1.07
CA LEU A 9 2.62 -4.94 0.19
C LEU A 9 3.76 -5.49 1.03
N GLN A 10 4.21 -6.70 0.70
CA GLN A 10 5.41 -7.26 1.32
C GLN A 10 6.65 -6.66 0.65
N ALA A 11 7.75 -6.57 1.40
CA ALA A 11 9.00 -6.02 0.88
C ALA A 11 9.57 -6.81 -0.30
N SER A 12 9.25 -8.11 -0.42
CA SER A 12 9.59 -8.94 -1.57
C SER A 12 8.93 -8.47 -2.87
N ASP A 13 7.78 -7.81 -2.78
CA ASP A 13 6.98 -7.34 -3.92
C ASP A 13 7.25 -5.86 -4.24
N LEU A 14 8.15 -5.21 -3.49
CA LEU A 14 8.50 -3.82 -3.70
C LEU A 14 9.48 -3.66 -4.85
N SER A 15 9.05 -2.93 -5.86
CA SER A 15 9.92 -2.30 -6.85
C SER A 15 9.49 -0.85 -7.05
N GLU A 16 10.41 0.02 -7.49
CA GLU A 16 10.07 1.41 -7.81
C GLU A 16 8.93 1.49 -8.84
N ASN A 17 8.90 0.56 -9.80
CA ASN A 17 7.84 0.51 -10.80
C ASN A 17 6.47 0.25 -10.17
N VAL A 18 6.38 -0.72 -9.25
CA VAL A 18 5.12 -1.02 -8.52
C VAL A 18 4.66 0.19 -7.71
N LEU A 19 5.57 0.85 -6.98
CA LEU A 19 5.25 2.04 -6.19
C LEU A 19 4.76 3.21 -7.05
N ASN A 20 5.40 3.42 -8.20
CA ASN A 20 5.00 4.47 -9.15
C ASN A 20 3.59 4.22 -9.72
N GLU A 21 3.28 2.98 -10.12
CA GLU A 21 1.94 2.63 -10.60
C GLU A 21 0.88 2.78 -9.50
N LEU A 22 1.18 2.37 -8.27
CA LEU A 22 0.28 2.56 -7.13
C LEU A 22 0.02 4.04 -6.84
N GLY A 23 1.04 4.90 -6.94
CA GLY A 23 0.89 6.34 -6.82
C GLY A 23 -0.04 6.92 -7.89
N LYS A 24 0.09 6.47 -9.16
CA LYS A 24 -0.81 6.86 -10.26
C LYS A 24 -2.24 6.39 -10.03
N GLU A 25 -2.42 5.23 -9.41
CA GLU A 25 -3.71 4.67 -9.02
C GLU A 25 -4.36 5.39 -7.83
N GLY A 26 -3.67 6.33 -7.17
CA GLY A 26 -4.17 7.08 -6.02
C GLY A 26 -3.96 6.38 -4.67
N TRP A 27 -3.07 5.40 -4.60
CA TRP A 27 -2.69 4.79 -3.32
C TRP A 27 -1.71 5.68 -2.56
N GLU A 28 -1.95 5.80 -1.26
CA GLU A 28 -1.16 6.59 -0.33
C GLU A 28 -0.55 5.68 0.75
N LEU A 29 0.71 5.93 1.11
CA LEU A 29 1.36 5.22 2.20
C LEU A 29 0.79 5.67 3.54
N VAL A 30 0.32 4.71 4.34
CA VAL A 30 -0.12 4.94 5.72
C VAL A 30 1.01 4.69 6.69
N CYS A 31 1.65 3.52 6.59
CA CYS A 31 2.78 3.16 7.43
C CYS A 31 3.63 2.04 6.82
N SER A 32 4.87 1.94 7.29
CA SER A 32 5.71 0.76 7.15
C SER A 32 5.71 0.00 8.48
N THR A 33 5.67 -1.33 8.41
CA THR A 33 5.67 -2.19 9.59
C THR A 33 6.52 -3.43 9.34
N LEU A 34 7.02 -4.03 10.43
CA LEU A 34 7.75 -5.29 10.38
C LEU A 34 6.87 -6.37 11.03
N SER A 35 6.47 -7.36 10.24
CA SER A 35 5.81 -8.56 10.74
C SER A 35 6.83 -9.67 10.93
N ILE A 36 6.74 -10.40 12.04
CA ILE A 36 7.56 -11.59 12.30
C ILE A 36 7.21 -12.70 11.29
N VAL A 37 5.97 -12.71 10.76
CA VAL A 37 5.46 -13.74 9.84
C VAL A 37 5.70 -13.38 8.38
N TYR A 38 5.54 -12.10 8.02
CA TYR A 38 5.55 -11.63 6.63
C TYR A 38 6.75 -10.73 6.28
N GLY A 39 7.65 -10.50 7.23
CA GLY A 39 8.75 -9.55 7.07
C GLY A 39 8.27 -8.10 6.98
N SER A 40 9.10 -7.25 6.39
CA SER A 40 8.80 -5.83 6.21
C SER A 40 7.63 -5.65 5.24
N CYS A 41 6.65 -4.83 5.60
CA CYS A 41 5.46 -4.57 4.83
C CYS A 41 5.14 -3.06 4.76
N LEU A 42 4.48 -2.64 3.70
CA LEU A 42 3.86 -1.32 3.57
C LEU A 42 2.34 -1.45 3.61
N VAL A 43 1.69 -0.57 4.37
CA VAL A 43 0.23 -0.45 4.38
C VAL A 43 -0.16 0.78 3.58
N LEU A 44 -0.96 0.57 2.55
CA LEU A 44 -1.47 1.61 1.67
C LEU A 44 -2.96 1.79 1.86
N LYS A 45 -3.45 3.02 1.63
CA LYS A 45 -4.88 3.33 1.54
C LYS A 45 -5.18 4.04 0.24
N ARG A 46 -6.40 3.87 -0.27
CA ARG A 46 -6.94 4.67 -1.37
C ARG A 46 -8.40 5.01 -1.08
N GLU A 47 -8.82 6.20 -1.49
CA GLU A 47 -10.22 6.58 -1.44
C GLU A 47 -11.01 5.88 -2.56
N LYS A 48 -12.13 5.27 -2.21
CA LYS A 48 -13.02 4.62 -3.15
C LYS A 48 -13.97 5.66 -3.73
N SER A 49 -13.71 6.08 -4.96
CA SER A 49 -14.68 6.82 -5.78
C SER A 49 -15.91 5.93 -5.99
N GLU A 50 -17.08 6.42 -5.57
CA GLU A 50 -18.36 5.70 -5.76
C GLU A 50 -18.76 5.63 -7.24
#